data_AF-A0AAJ2BMX3-F1
#
_entry.id   AF-A0AAJ2BMX3-F1
#
_cell.length_a   1.000
_cell.length_b   1.000
_cell.length_c   1.000
_cell.angle_alpha   90.00
_cell.angle_beta   90.00
_cell.angle_gamma   90.00
#
_symmetry.space_group_name_H-M   'P 1'
#
loop_
_entity.id
_entity.type
_entity.pdbx_description
1 polymer ?
#
loop_
_entity_poly.entity_id
_entity_poly.type
_entity_poly.pdbx_seq_one_letter_code
_entity_poly.pdbx_strand_id
1 'polypeptide(L)'
;MRTRFVPAAIPAVLCAALMTLAGSASAQLHDPATPLAVAAKVALRGEANSIAVREMRIVRKNDILVVQADMANMGRTDRTVFYRFKWLDNVGNQVGDGESWKQMTVLGLGQQTVKSVAPTSAAVDLRLEMNVEPR
;
A
#
# COMPACT_ATOMS: atom_id res chain seq x y z
N MET A 1 79.63 8.25 17.38
CA MET A 1 78.95 7.79 18.62
C MET A 1 78.14 8.96 19.20
N ARG A 2 76.85 9.05 18.88
CA ARG A 2 75.89 9.97 19.51
C ARG A 2 74.53 9.28 19.50
N THR A 3 74.10 8.85 20.67
CA THR A 3 72.75 8.35 20.99
C THR A 3 71.74 9.49 20.93
N ARG A 4 70.46 9.22 20.63
CA ARG A 4 69.26 9.62 21.41
C ARG A 4 67.96 9.00 20.84
N PHE A 5 67.24 8.33 21.73
CA PHE A 5 65.79 8.36 22.01
C PHE A 5 64.73 8.12 20.92
N VAL A 6 63.92 7.10 21.18
CA VAL A 6 62.59 6.78 20.60
C VAL A 6 61.52 7.66 21.28
N PRO A 7 60.42 8.01 20.59
CA PRO A 7 59.13 7.51 21.06
C PRO A 7 58.22 7.00 19.93
N ALA A 8 57.47 5.97 20.26
CA ALA A 8 56.43 5.35 19.45
C ALA A 8 55.32 6.36 19.09
N ALA A 9 54.87 6.31 17.84
CA ALA A 9 53.66 6.97 17.38
C ALA A 9 52.68 5.89 16.89
N ILE A 10 51.66 5.63 17.69
CA ILE A 10 50.38 5.06 17.25
C ILE A 10 49.37 6.20 17.45
N PRO A 11 48.65 6.61 16.38
CA PRO A 11 47.20 6.69 16.58
C PRO A 11 46.39 6.27 15.35
N ALA A 12 45.46 5.36 15.62
CA ALA A 12 44.04 5.50 15.30
C ALA A 12 43.63 5.92 13.89
N VAL A 13 43.44 4.95 12.99
CA VAL A 13 42.49 5.08 11.88
C VAL A 13 41.73 3.76 11.71
N LEU A 14 40.71 3.52 12.52
CA LEU A 14 39.75 2.45 12.27
C LEU A 14 38.42 2.76 12.97
N CYS A 15 37.60 3.65 12.41
CA CYS A 15 36.21 3.81 12.89
C CYS A 15 35.22 4.44 11.88
N ALA A 16 35.53 4.53 10.59
CA ALA A 16 34.68 5.25 9.64
C ALA A 16 34.22 4.37 8.47
N ALA A 17 33.30 3.42 8.72
CA ALA A 17 32.51 2.79 7.66
C ALA A 17 31.29 2.02 8.23
N LEU A 18 30.37 2.71 8.90
CA LEU A 18 29.14 2.08 9.39
C LEU A 18 27.96 3.06 9.45
N MET A 19 27.81 3.89 8.42
CA MET A 19 26.56 4.64 8.22
C MET A 19 26.28 4.75 6.72
N THR A 20 25.28 4.00 6.25
CA THR A 20 24.20 4.44 5.33
C THR A 20 23.42 3.21 4.83
N LEU A 21 22.54 2.68 5.66
CA LEU A 21 21.32 2.02 5.20
C LEU A 21 20.12 2.76 5.80
N ALA A 22 19.98 4.04 5.45
CA ALA A 22 18.70 4.71 5.54
C ALA A 22 17.88 4.27 4.32
N GLY A 23 17.34 3.05 4.38
CA GLY A 23 16.28 2.66 3.47
C GLY A 23 15.10 3.58 3.76
N SER A 24 14.83 4.52 2.86
CA SER A 24 13.62 5.32 2.90
C SER A 24 12.43 4.37 2.77
N ALA A 25 11.83 4.00 3.89
CA ALA A 25 10.50 3.43 3.92
C ALA A 25 9.57 4.51 3.40
N SER A 26 9.24 4.46 2.11
CA SER A 26 8.19 5.30 1.54
C SER A 26 6.91 4.99 2.32
N ALA A 27 6.47 5.94 3.14
CA ALA A 27 5.19 5.82 3.83
C ALA A 27 4.12 5.62 2.76
N GLN A 28 3.40 4.51 2.83
CA GLN A 28 2.35 4.22 1.87
C GLN A 28 1.34 5.36 1.95
N LEU A 29 1.11 6.03 0.83
CA LEU A 29 0.32 7.25 0.74
C LEU A 29 -1.17 6.87 0.84
N HIS A 30 -1.66 6.61 2.05
CA HIS A 30 -3.05 6.29 2.35
C HIS A 30 -3.63 7.36 3.26
N ASP A 31 -4.95 7.57 3.19
CA ASP A 31 -5.62 8.44 4.15
C ASP A 31 -5.46 7.85 5.57
N PRO A 32 -5.11 8.66 6.59
CA PRO A 32 -4.87 8.17 7.96
C PRO A 32 -6.11 7.50 8.59
N ALA A 33 -7.31 7.75 8.06
CA ALA A 33 -8.49 7.01 8.45
C ALA A 33 -8.50 5.57 7.90
N THR A 34 -7.68 5.20 6.93
CA THR A 34 -7.56 3.80 6.46
C THR A 34 -6.76 2.97 7.47
N PRO A 35 -7.31 1.89 8.07
CA PRO A 35 -6.55 1.02 8.97
C PRO A 35 -5.35 0.39 8.26
N LEU A 36 -4.21 0.25 8.94
CA LEU A 36 -2.95 -0.24 8.34
C LEU A 36 -3.10 -1.62 7.66
N ALA A 37 -3.87 -2.53 8.26
CA ALA A 37 -4.12 -3.85 7.68
C ALA A 37 -4.89 -3.78 6.35
N VAL A 38 -5.80 -2.81 6.22
CA VAL A 38 -6.55 -2.54 4.98
C VAL A 38 -5.65 -1.80 3.99
N ALA A 39 -4.89 -0.81 4.46
CA ALA A 39 -3.93 -0.08 3.65
C ALA A 39 -2.96 -1.05 2.95
N ALA A 40 -2.49 -2.09 3.63
CA ALA A 40 -1.62 -3.12 3.05
C ALA A 40 -2.25 -3.88 1.86
N LYS A 41 -3.57 -3.78 1.63
CA LYS A 41 -4.31 -4.36 0.48
C LYS A 41 -4.67 -3.31 -0.58
N VAL A 42 -4.38 -2.03 -0.36
CA VAL A 42 -4.72 -0.93 -1.26
C VAL A 42 -3.48 -0.47 -2.02
N ALA A 43 -3.61 -0.31 -3.32
CA ALA A 43 -2.59 0.26 -4.20
C ALA A 43 -3.11 1.58 -4.79
N LEU A 44 -2.74 2.69 -4.17
CA LEU A 44 -3.09 4.02 -4.62
C LEU A 44 -2.18 4.48 -5.77
N ARG A 45 -2.80 4.97 -6.83
CA ARG A 45 -2.17 5.61 -7.97
C ARG A 45 -2.32 7.13 -7.80
N GLY A 46 -1.45 7.72 -6.99
CA GLY A 46 -1.54 9.13 -6.59
C GLY A 46 -2.07 9.31 -5.17
N GLU A 47 -2.67 10.47 -4.91
CA GLU A 47 -3.19 10.87 -3.60
C GLU A 47 -4.53 10.19 -3.28
N ALA A 48 -4.75 9.88 -2.00
CA ALA A 48 -6.03 9.34 -1.53
C ALA A 48 -7.17 10.38 -1.63
N ASN A 49 -6.85 11.68 -1.69
CA ASN A 49 -7.81 12.78 -1.83
C ASN A 49 -9.00 12.69 -0.85
N SER A 50 -8.70 12.37 0.41
CA SER A 50 -9.67 12.17 1.50
C SER A 50 -10.56 10.93 1.37
N ILE A 51 -10.27 10.00 0.46
CA ILE A 51 -10.91 8.68 0.44
C ILE A 51 -10.14 7.73 1.35
N ALA A 52 -10.85 7.22 2.36
CA ALA A 52 -10.36 6.18 3.24
C ALA A 52 -11.05 4.85 2.95
N VAL A 53 -10.29 3.75 2.90
CA VAL A 53 -10.87 2.41 2.86
C VAL A 53 -11.08 1.94 4.30
N ARG A 54 -12.29 2.13 4.80
CA ARG A 54 -12.59 2.01 6.24
C ARG A 54 -12.55 0.58 6.73
N GLU A 55 -13.01 -0.33 5.90
CA GLU A 55 -13.10 -1.75 6.20
C GLU A 55 -12.92 -2.56 4.92
N MET A 56 -12.35 -3.75 5.04
CA MET A 56 -12.28 -4.74 3.98
C MET A 56 -12.59 -6.12 4.57
N ARG A 57 -13.64 -6.76 4.05
CA ARG A 57 -14.04 -8.12 4.41
C ARG A 57 -13.73 -9.03 3.23
N ILE A 58 -12.89 -10.04 3.48
CA ILE A 58 -12.54 -11.06 2.50
C ILE A 58 -13.04 -12.39 3.04
N VAL A 59 -13.86 -13.08 2.26
CA VAL A 59 -14.43 -14.38 2.63
C VAL A 59 -14.17 -15.37 1.52
N ARG A 60 -13.91 -16.63 1.89
CA ARG A 60 -13.82 -17.73 0.93
C ARG A 60 -15.13 -18.50 0.94
N LYS A 61 -15.81 -18.57 -0.21
CA LYS A 61 -17.07 -19.29 -0.41
C LYS A 61 -16.91 -20.24 -1.58
N ASN A 62 -17.14 -21.54 -1.37
CA ASN A 62 -16.94 -22.58 -2.40
C ASN A 62 -15.57 -22.49 -3.08
N ASP A 63 -14.53 -22.28 -2.26
CA ASP A 63 -13.14 -22.10 -2.70
C ASP A 63 -12.85 -20.86 -3.57
N ILE A 64 -13.80 -19.93 -3.69
CA ILE A 64 -13.62 -18.64 -4.37
C ILE A 64 -13.56 -17.50 -3.36
N LEU A 65 -12.61 -16.59 -3.52
CA LEU A 65 -12.55 -15.37 -2.70
C LEU A 65 -13.62 -14.37 -3.14
N VAL A 66 -14.27 -13.76 -2.15
CA VAL A 66 -15.20 -12.65 -2.33
C VAL A 66 -14.73 -11.53 -1.41
N VAL A 67 -14.66 -10.32 -1.96
CA VAL A 67 -14.25 -9.12 -1.22
C VAL A 67 -15.39 -8.11 -1.18
N GLN A 68 -15.51 -7.45 -0.04
CA GLN A 68 -16.29 -6.23 0.13
C GLN A 68 -15.42 -5.19 0.82
N ALA A 69 -15.35 -3.98 0.27
CA ALA A 69 -14.59 -2.88 0.84
C ALA A 69 -15.47 -1.63 0.95
N ASP A 70 -15.37 -0.95 2.09
CA ASP A 70 -16.15 0.25 2.38
C ASP A 70 -15.24 1.48 2.21
N MET A 71 -15.53 2.31 1.21
CA MET A 71 -14.81 3.54 0.90
C MET A 71 -15.58 4.76 1.41
N ALA A 72 -14.97 5.51 2.31
CA ALA A 72 -15.57 6.71 2.90
C ALA A 72 -14.80 7.97 2.46
N ASN A 73 -15.54 9.03 2.15
CA ASN A 73 -14.99 10.34 1.89
C ASN A 73 -14.95 11.14 3.20
N MET A 74 -13.74 11.44 3.65
CA MET A 74 -13.48 12.23 4.86
C MET A 74 -13.59 13.74 4.59
N GLY A 75 -13.65 14.14 3.32
CA GLY A 75 -13.81 15.52 2.87
C GLY A 75 -15.28 15.90 2.67
N ARG A 76 -15.53 17.22 2.60
CA ARG A 76 -16.88 17.78 2.40
C ARG A 76 -17.31 17.88 0.93
N THR A 77 -16.38 17.74 0.00
CA THR A 77 -16.64 17.79 -1.45
C THR A 77 -16.60 16.38 -2.04
N ASP A 78 -17.39 16.16 -3.08
CA ASP A 78 -17.43 14.88 -3.79
C ASP A 78 -16.06 14.48 -4.34
N ARG A 79 -15.89 13.18 -4.54
CA ARG A 79 -14.71 12.59 -5.19
C ARG A 79 -15.12 11.62 -6.26
N THR A 80 -14.39 11.62 -7.36
CA THR A 80 -14.47 10.56 -8.36
C THR A 80 -13.39 9.53 -8.07
N VAL A 81 -13.81 8.28 -7.88
CA VAL A 81 -12.92 7.15 -7.59
C VAL A 81 -12.92 6.20 -8.77
N PHE A 82 -11.74 5.97 -9.32
CA PHE A 82 -11.48 4.91 -10.28
C PHE A 82 -10.87 3.75 -9.52
N TYR A 83 -11.43 2.54 -9.65
CA TYR A 83 -10.94 1.39 -8.91
C TYR A 83 -11.07 0.08 -9.69
N ARG A 84 -10.27 -0.91 -9.31
CA ARG A 84 -10.43 -2.31 -9.71
C ARG A 84 -9.80 -3.25 -8.69
N PHE A 85 -10.24 -4.50 -8.66
CA PHE A 85 -9.55 -5.53 -7.89
C PHE A 85 -8.59 -6.31 -8.79
N LYS A 86 -7.34 -6.42 -8.33
CA LYS A 86 -6.34 -7.31 -8.90
C LYS A 86 -6.25 -8.54 -8.02
N TRP A 87 -6.61 -9.69 -8.55
CA TRP A 87 -6.53 -10.97 -7.84
C TRP A 87 -5.14 -11.56 -7.95
N LEU A 88 -4.63 -12.11 -6.85
CA LEU A 88 -3.26 -12.58 -6.73
C LEU A 88 -3.19 -14.05 -6.32
N ASP A 89 -2.22 -14.77 -6.87
CA ASP A 89 -1.83 -16.11 -6.43
C ASP A 89 -0.91 -16.04 -5.19
N ASN A 90 -0.45 -17.20 -4.70
CA ASN A 90 0.34 -17.32 -3.48
C ASN A 90 1.75 -16.68 -3.58
N VAL A 91 2.21 -16.36 -4.79
CA VAL A 91 3.50 -15.71 -5.01
C VAL A 91 3.34 -14.26 -5.52
N GLY A 92 2.10 -13.77 -5.61
CA GLY A 92 1.78 -12.39 -5.96
C GLY A 92 1.62 -12.13 -7.46
N ASN A 93 1.53 -13.17 -8.30
CA ASN A 93 1.20 -12.98 -9.71
C ASN A 93 -0.30 -12.72 -9.88
N GLN A 94 -0.67 -12.04 -10.96
CA GLN A 94 -2.07 -11.81 -11.28
C GLN A 94 -2.77 -13.12 -11.70
N VAL A 95 -3.96 -13.35 -11.15
CA VAL A 95 -4.85 -14.45 -11.54
C VAL A 95 -5.92 -13.93 -12.50
N GLY A 96 -6.05 -14.58 -13.65
CA GLY A 96 -6.98 -14.20 -14.73
C GLY A 96 -6.56 -12.91 -15.47
N ASP A 97 -7.44 -12.43 -16.34
CA ASP A 97 -7.17 -11.29 -17.22
C ASP A 97 -7.19 -9.92 -16.50
N GLY A 98 -7.60 -9.92 -15.22
CA GLY A 98 -7.73 -8.74 -14.39
C GLY A 98 -9.04 -8.00 -14.61
N GLU A 99 -9.49 -7.26 -13.59
CA GLU A 99 -10.71 -6.47 -13.72
C GLU A 99 -10.50 -5.20 -14.54
N SER A 100 -11.52 -4.83 -15.31
CA SER A 100 -11.61 -3.50 -15.92
C SER A 100 -11.75 -2.42 -14.85
N TRP A 101 -11.22 -1.23 -15.14
CA TRP A 101 -11.42 -0.05 -14.30
C TRP A 101 -12.89 0.31 -14.20
N LYS A 102 -13.37 0.50 -12.98
CA LYS A 102 -14.71 0.99 -12.66
C LYS A 102 -14.59 2.40 -12.11
N GLN A 103 -15.55 3.25 -12.45
CA GLN A 103 -15.66 4.61 -11.92
C GLN A 103 -16.88 4.70 -11.01
N MET A 104 -16.75 5.44 -9.90
CA MET A 104 -17.88 5.82 -9.05
C MET A 104 -17.65 7.18 -8.40
N THR A 105 -18.73 7.80 -7.92
CA THR A 105 -18.67 9.02 -7.12
C THR A 105 -18.90 8.68 -5.65
N VAL A 106 -18.04 9.17 -4.76
CA VAL A 106 -18.25 9.13 -3.31
C VAL A 106 -18.58 10.55 -2.84
N LEU A 107 -19.82 10.74 -2.41
CA LEU A 107 -20.31 12.05 -1.95
C LEU A 107 -19.49 12.56 -0.76
N GLY A 108 -19.41 13.88 -0.59
CA GLY A 108 -18.80 14.50 0.60
C GLY A 108 -19.37 13.91 1.90
N LEU A 109 -18.49 13.53 2.84
CA LEU A 109 -18.83 12.84 4.09
C LEU A 109 -19.60 11.52 3.92
N GLY A 110 -19.72 11.01 2.69
CA GLY A 110 -20.46 9.81 2.35
C GLY A 110 -19.58 8.56 2.33
N GLN A 111 -20.24 7.41 2.23
CA GLN A 111 -19.60 6.10 2.10
C GLN A 111 -20.21 5.31 0.93
N GLN A 112 -19.38 4.52 0.24
CA GLN A 112 -19.80 3.57 -0.79
C GLN A 112 -19.13 2.22 -0.53
N THR A 113 -19.92 1.16 -0.69
CA THR A 113 -19.42 -0.21 -0.61
C THR A 113 -19.16 -0.73 -2.02
N VAL A 114 -17.95 -1.25 -2.25
CA VAL A 114 -17.61 -1.98 -3.48
C VAL A 114 -17.41 -3.45 -3.18
N LYS A 115 -17.68 -4.28 -4.18
CA LYS A 115 -17.55 -5.74 -4.06
C LYS A 115 -16.91 -6.33 -5.31
N SER A 116 -16.26 -7.47 -5.13
CA SER A 116 -15.85 -8.32 -6.24
C SER A 116 -15.67 -9.79 -5.84
N VAL A 117 -15.57 -10.66 -6.84
CA VAL A 117 -15.42 -12.10 -6.74
C VAL A 117 -14.21 -12.52 -7.57
N ALA A 118 -13.34 -13.36 -7.02
CA ALA A 118 -12.18 -13.88 -7.73
C ALA A 118 -12.61 -14.68 -8.96
N PRO A 119 -11.87 -14.60 -10.07
CA PRO A 119 -12.23 -15.30 -11.31
C PRO A 119 -12.11 -16.82 -11.18
N THR A 120 -11.19 -17.30 -10.34
CA THR A 120 -10.95 -18.73 -10.09
C THR A 120 -10.48 -18.94 -8.65
N SER A 121 -10.42 -20.21 -8.22
CA SER A 121 -9.94 -20.58 -6.88
C SER A 121 -8.43 -20.44 -6.70
N ALA A 122 -7.67 -20.22 -7.78
CA ALA A 122 -6.24 -19.97 -7.74
C ALA A 122 -5.89 -18.64 -7.04
N ALA A 123 -6.83 -17.71 -6.93
CA ALA A 123 -6.66 -16.49 -6.16
C ALA A 123 -6.65 -16.79 -4.65
N VAL A 124 -5.59 -16.35 -3.98
CA VAL A 124 -5.43 -16.45 -2.52
C VAL A 124 -5.29 -15.07 -1.87
N ASP A 125 -5.02 -14.03 -2.66
CA ASP A 125 -4.98 -12.65 -2.19
C ASP A 125 -5.53 -11.67 -3.25
N LEU A 126 -5.58 -10.39 -2.91
CA LEU A 126 -5.99 -9.29 -3.78
C LEU A 126 -5.24 -7.98 -3.49
N ARG A 127 -5.32 -7.06 -4.46
CA ARG A 127 -5.05 -5.64 -4.31
C ARG A 127 -6.23 -4.83 -4.82
N LEU A 128 -6.70 -3.87 -4.04
CA LEU A 128 -7.60 -2.82 -4.50
C LEU A 128 -6.77 -1.70 -5.12
N GLU A 129 -6.70 -1.66 -6.44
CA GLU A 129 -6.04 -0.57 -7.16
C GLU A 129 -6.99 0.59 -7.30
N MET A 130 -6.54 1.81 -7.02
CA MET A 130 -7.39 3.00 -7.09
C MET A 130 -6.66 4.28 -7.49
N ASN A 131 -7.37 5.16 -8.17
CA ASN A 131 -7.04 6.56 -8.40
C ASN A 131 -8.22 7.40 -7.92
N VAL A 132 -7.96 8.52 -7.26
CA VAL A 132 -9.00 9.40 -6.73
C VAL A 132 -8.78 10.79 -7.29
N GLU A 133 -9.84 11.37 -7.85
CA GLU A 133 -9.83 12.71 -8.40
C GLU A 133 -10.78 13.63 -7.62
N PRO A 134 -10.33 14.85 -7.26
CA PRO A 134 -11.23 15.90 -6.81
C PRO A 134 -12.27 16.23 -7.90
N ARG A 135 -13.46 16.63 -7.47
CA ARG A 135 -14.51 17.15 -8.36
C ARG A 135 -14.53 18.66 -8.37
#